data_AF-A0A914U7K2-F1
#
_entry.id   AF-A0A914U7K2-F1
#
_cell.length_a   1.000
_cell.length_b   1.000
_cell.length_c   1.000
_cell.angle_alpha   90.00
_cell.angle_beta   90.00
_cell.angle_gamma   90.00
#
_symmetry.space_group_name_H-M   'P 1'
#
loop_
_entity.id
_entity.type
_entity.pdbx_description
1 polymer ?
#
loop_
_entity_poly.entity_id
_entity_poly.type
_entity_poly.pdbx_seq_one_letter_code
_entity_poly.pdbx_strand_id
1 'polypeptide(L)'
;MLRAKIASKNVNHEGCESCLSTIIIKKKLSDSEVYEWLLEKADTNFGAQFTNGISTIFLLKDKNVIERVHRLLEQHNIVSQKICGKKCLYSSSDIIQAFRDARIFFPNDINESELLLESTRAYAETHLNEALAAELAAHQISELKGQKTINLV
;
A
#
# COMPACT_ATOMS: atom_id res chain seq x y z
N MET A 1 -21.43 -18.47 -5.33
CA MET A 1 -20.55 -17.59 -6.13
C MET A 1 -21.27 -16.25 -6.32
N LEU A 2 -21.04 -15.27 -5.44
CA LEU A 2 -21.74 -13.97 -5.50
C LEU A 2 -21.18 -13.13 -6.66
N ARG A 3 -22.00 -12.91 -7.69
CA ARG A 3 -21.72 -11.97 -8.78
C ARG A 3 -22.24 -10.60 -8.38
N ALA A 4 -21.38 -9.76 -7.80
CA ALA A 4 -21.67 -8.34 -7.67
C ALA A 4 -21.56 -7.68 -9.06
N LYS A 5 -22.70 -7.33 -9.64
CA LYS A 5 -22.80 -6.57 -10.89
C LYS A 5 -22.64 -5.09 -10.53
N ILE A 6 -21.40 -4.60 -10.50
CA ILE A 6 -21.15 -3.16 -10.32
C ILE A 6 -21.50 -2.49 -11.65
N ALA A 7 -22.61 -1.76 -11.65
CA ALA A 7 -23.06 -0.94 -12.76
C ALA A 7 -22.14 0.29 -12.86
N SER A 8 -21.33 0.37 -13.91
CA SER A 8 -20.67 1.63 -14.29
C SER A 8 -21.72 2.55 -14.93
N LYS A 9 -22.48 3.28 -14.11
CA LYS A 9 -23.12 4.52 -14.57
C LYS A 9 -22.12 5.65 -14.34
N ASN A 10 -21.65 6.26 -15.42
CA ASN A 10 -21.13 7.62 -15.36
C ASN A 10 -22.28 8.51 -14.91
N VAL A 11 -22.34 8.78 -13.60
CA VAL A 11 -23.20 9.83 -13.05
C VAL A 11 -22.29 11.03 -12.87
N ASN A 12 -22.31 11.93 -13.85
CA ASN A 12 -21.79 13.28 -13.67
C ASN A 12 -22.72 13.98 -12.68
N HIS A 13 -22.38 13.93 -11.40
CA HIS A 13 -22.91 14.86 -10.40
C HIS A 13 -21.90 15.98 -10.22
N GLU A 14 -22.15 17.10 -10.88
CA GLU A 14 -21.54 18.38 -10.53
C GLU A 14 -21.85 18.66 -9.06
N GLY A 15 -20.82 18.70 -8.20
CA GLY A 15 -20.94 19.00 -6.78
C GLY A 15 -20.39 17.96 -5.80
N CYS A 16 -19.71 16.90 -6.24
CA CYS A 16 -19.06 15.93 -5.34
C CYS A 16 -17.53 15.95 -5.50
N GLU A 17 -16.79 16.53 -4.54
CA GLU A 17 -15.32 16.69 -4.57
C GLU A 17 -14.51 15.39 -4.35
N SER A 18 -15.08 14.21 -4.59
CA SER A 18 -14.37 12.94 -4.48
C SER A 18 -14.89 11.97 -5.53
N CYS A 19 -14.53 12.25 -6.79
CA CYS A 19 -14.64 11.24 -7.84
C CYS A 19 -13.48 10.26 -7.66
N LEU A 20 -13.72 9.17 -6.92
CA LEU A 20 -12.83 7.99 -6.88
C LEU A 20 -12.59 7.52 -8.33
N SER A 21 -11.47 7.92 -8.92
CA SER A 21 -11.09 7.39 -10.22
C SER A 21 -10.52 6.00 -10.01
N THR A 22 -11.19 5.00 -10.61
CA THR A 22 -10.91 3.59 -10.40
C THR A 22 -10.65 2.92 -11.74
N ILE A 23 -9.50 2.25 -11.86
CA ILE A 23 -9.18 1.39 -13.00
C ILE A 23 -9.22 -0.06 -12.51
N ILE A 24 -9.82 -0.95 -13.29
CA ILE A 24 -10.05 -2.35 -12.92
C ILE A 24 -9.50 -3.26 -14.01
N ILE A 25 -8.66 -4.21 -13.63
CA ILE A 25 -8.25 -5.31 -14.50
C ILE A 25 -8.66 -6.66 -13.89
N LYS A 26 -8.95 -7.62 -14.76
CA LYS A 26 -9.15 -9.02 -14.38
C LYS A 26 -8.08 -9.84 -15.06
N LYS A 27 -7.24 -10.48 -14.26
CA LYS A 27 -6.07 -11.20 -14.76
C LYS A 27 -5.86 -12.47 -13.95
N LYS A 28 -5.55 -13.57 -14.66
CA LYS A 28 -4.98 -14.75 -14.03
C LYS A 28 -3.48 -14.49 -13.87
N LEU A 29 -2.99 -14.49 -12.64
CA LEU A 29 -1.59 -14.20 -12.35
C LEU A 29 -0.75 -15.48 -12.49
N SER A 30 0.43 -15.38 -13.10
CA SER A 30 1.40 -16.47 -13.09
C SER A 30 2.13 -16.55 -11.75
N ASP A 31 2.76 -17.69 -11.46
CA ASP A 31 3.60 -17.83 -10.26
C ASP A 31 4.75 -16.81 -10.26
N SER A 32 5.32 -16.50 -11.44
CA SER A 32 6.37 -15.48 -11.57
C SER A 32 5.87 -14.07 -11.26
N GLU A 33 4.68 -13.69 -11.72
CA GLU A 33 4.09 -12.37 -11.44
C GLU A 33 3.75 -12.21 -9.96
N VAL A 34 3.24 -13.27 -9.32
CA VAL A 34 2.97 -13.27 -7.88
C VAL A 34 4.27 -13.20 -7.08
N TYR A 35 5.32 -13.88 -7.52
CA TYR A 35 6.64 -13.80 -6.90
C TYR A 35 7.25 -12.40 -7.00
N GLU A 36 7.22 -11.77 -8.18
CA GLU A 36 7.70 -10.40 -8.37
C GLU A 36 6.91 -9.38 -7.54
N TRP A 37 5.61 -9.57 -7.43
CA TRP A 37 4.73 -8.69 -6.65
C TRP A 37 4.90 -8.84 -5.13
N LEU A 38 4.90 -10.07 -4.62
CA LEU A 38 4.97 -10.35 -3.18
C LEU A 38 6.40 -10.42 -2.64
N LEU A 39 7.41 -10.55 -3.50
CA LEU A 39 8.82 -10.72 -3.14
C LEU A 39 8.98 -11.79 -2.04
N GLU A 40 9.62 -11.44 -0.92
CA GLU A 40 9.86 -12.30 0.24
C GLU A 40 8.59 -12.86 0.90
N LYS A 41 7.41 -12.29 0.61
CA LYS A 41 6.11 -12.79 1.12
C LYS A 41 5.48 -13.87 0.25
N ALA A 42 6.11 -14.23 -0.88
CA ALA A 42 5.59 -15.22 -1.83
C ALA A 42 5.55 -16.65 -1.25
N ASP A 43 6.36 -16.95 -0.23
CA ASP A 43 6.61 -18.32 0.26
C ASP A 43 5.50 -18.92 1.16
N THR A 44 4.29 -18.38 1.08
CA THR A 44 3.17 -18.82 1.93
C THR A 44 1.97 -19.24 1.09
N ASN A 45 1.12 -20.12 1.66
CA ASN A 45 -0.21 -20.48 1.15
C ASN A 45 -1.07 -19.29 0.67
N PHE A 46 -0.71 -18.08 1.07
CA PHE A 46 -1.29 -16.82 0.62
C PHE A 46 -0.94 -16.48 -0.84
N GLY A 47 0.31 -16.65 -1.29
CA GLY A 47 0.71 -16.42 -2.68
C GLY A 47 -0.03 -17.35 -3.65
N ALA A 48 -0.11 -18.63 -3.29
CA ALA A 48 -0.81 -19.65 -4.06
C ALA A 48 -2.31 -19.35 -4.28
N GLN A 49 -2.95 -18.54 -3.43
CA GLN A 49 -4.36 -18.19 -3.61
C GLN A 49 -4.58 -17.27 -4.83
N PHE A 50 -3.56 -16.54 -5.26
CA PHE A 50 -3.62 -15.58 -6.37
C PHE A 50 -3.33 -16.23 -7.73
N THR A 51 -2.63 -17.36 -7.75
CA THR A 51 -2.28 -18.10 -8.98
C THR A 51 -3.37 -19.12 -9.36
N ASN A 52 -4.13 -19.59 -8.36
CA ASN A 52 -5.22 -20.57 -8.53
C ASN A 52 -6.54 -19.98 -9.07
N GLY A 53 -6.58 -18.72 -9.51
CA GLY A 53 -7.82 -18.09 -9.96
C GLY A 53 -7.63 -16.81 -10.78
N ILE A 54 -8.75 -16.22 -11.20
CA ILE A 54 -8.75 -14.89 -11.80
C ILE A 54 -8.79 -13.87 -10.67
N SER A 55 -7.73 -13.08 -10.56
CA SER A 55 -7.66 -11.94 -9.65
C SER A 55 -8.33 -10.72 -10.28
N THR A 56 -9.07 -9.97 -9.48
CA THR A 56 -9.57 -8.63 -9.85
C THR A 56 -8.71 -7.61 -9.12
N ILE A 57 -8.02 -6.77 -9.88
CA ILE A 57 -7.05 -5.81 -9.36
C ILE A 57 -7.61 -4.40 -9.60
N PHE A 58 -7.55 -3.56 -8.56
CA PHE A 58 -8.12 -2.22 -8.55
C PHE A 58 -7.00 -1.20 -8.34
N LEU A 59 -6.92 -0.20 -9.21
CA LEU A 59 -6.15 1.02 -8.97
C LEU A 59 -7.12 2.11 -8.52
N LEU A 60 -6.99 2.53 -7.26
CA LEU A 60 -7.83 3.53 -6.63
C LEU A 60 -7.04 4.83 -6.49
N LYS A 61 -7.52 5.92 -7.11
CA LYS A 61 -6.89 7.23 -7.04
C LYS A 61 -7.81 8.19 -6.27
N ASP A 62 -7.47 8.44 -5.01
CA ASP A 62 -8.14 9.40 -4.14
C ASP A 62 -7.22 9.81 -2.97
N LYS A 63 -7.52 10.94 -2.31
CA LYS A 63 -6.81 11.41 -1.11
C LYS A 63 -6.98 10.40 0.02
N ASN A 64 -5.92 10.10 0.77
CA ASN A 64 -5.94 9.17 1.92
C ASN A 64 -6.54 7.78 1.59
N VAL A 65 -6.40 7.32 0.33
CA VAL A 65 -7.02 6.07 -0.11
C VAL A 65 -6.47 4.85 0.63
N ILE A 66 -5.17 4.85 0.97
CA ILE A 66 -4.51 3.73 1.65
C ILE A 66 -5.13 3.48 3.04
N GLU A 67 -5.25 4.51 3.87
CA GLU A 67 -5.83 4.38 5.22
C GLU A 67 -7.31 3.94 5.18
N ARG A 68 -8.08 4.45 4.22
CA ARG A 68 -9.49 4.08 4.08
C ARG A 68 -9.64 2.64 3.62
N VAL A 69 -8.85 2.21 2.64
CA VAL A 69 -8.85 0.83 2.14
C VAL A 69 -8.39 -0.14 3.22
N HIS A 70 -7.36 0.19 3.99
CA HIS A 70 -6.88 -0.67 5.07
C HIS A 70 -7.93 -0.99 6.11
N ARG A 71 -8.68 0.02 6.58
CA ARG A 71 -9.75 -0.18 7.56
C ARG A 71 -10.84 -1.12 7.02
N LEU A 72 -11.24 -0.95 5.76
CA LEU A 72 -12.24 -1.82 5.12
C LEU A 72 -11.70 -3.23 4.89
N LEU A 73 -10.44 -3.36 4.48
CA LEU A 73 -9.80 -4.63 4.20
C LEU A 73 -9.66 -5.48 5.46
N GLU A 74 -9.28 -4.88 6.59
CA GLU A 74 -9.14 -5.58 7.86
C GLU A 74 -10.48 -6.20 8.29
N GLN A 75 -11.55 -5.39 8.29
CA GLN A 75 -12.90 -5.86 8.62
C GLN A 75 -13.36 -6.99 7.68
N HIS A 76 -13.17 -6.80 6.36
CA HIS A 76 -13.56 -7.81 5.37
C HIS A 76 -12.78 -9.11 5.54
N ASN A 77 -11.48 -9.04 5.79
CA ASN A 77 -10.64 -10.23 5.95
C ASN A 77 -10.94 -10.97 7.25
N ILE A 78 -11.30 -10.29 8.34
CA ILE A 78 -11.79 -10.95 9.57
C ILE A 78 -13.06 -11.76 9.27
N VAL A 79 -14.01 -11.17 8.55
CA VAL A 79 -15.27 -11.85 8.18
C VAL A 79 -14.99 -13.01 7.22
N SER A 80 -14.15 -12.80 6.21
CA SER A 80 -13.80 -13.82 5.22
C SER A 80 -13.09 -15.02 5.87
N GLN A 81 -12.14 -14.76 6.78
CA GLN A 81 -11.45 -15.81 7.52
C GLN A 81 -12.44 -16.68 8.31
N LYS A 82 -13.49 -16.09 8.89
CA LYS A 82 -14.54 -16.83 9.63
C LYS A 82 -15.45 -17.65 8.71
N ILE A 83 -15.76 -17.15 7.52
CA ILE A 83 -16.71 -17.79 6.60
C ILE A 83 -16.04 -18.88 5.74
N CYS A 84 -14.88 -18.57 5.15
CA CYS A 84 -14.21 -19.43 4.16
C CYS A 84 -12.79 -19.84 4.55
N GLY A 85 -12.34 -19.51 5.77
CA GLY A 85 -11.03 -19.92 6.30
C GLY A 85 -9.83 -19.20 5.69
N LYS A 86 -10.04 -18.19 4.84
CA LYS A 86 -8.98 -17.49 4.09
C LYS A 86 -9.23 -15.98 4.06
N LYS A 87 -8.15 -15.21 3.94
CA LYS A 87 -8.22 -13.78 3.57
C LYS A 87 -8.50 -13.69 2.08
N CYS A 88 -9.38 -12.77 1.68
CA CYS A 88 -9.82 -12.66 0.28
C CYS A 88 -9.35 -11.38 -0.41
N LEU A 89 -8.92 -10.38 0.37
CA LEU A 89 -8.47 -9.09 -0.15
C LEU A 89 -7.03 -8.81 0.26
N TYR A 90 -6.33 -8.12 -0.63
CA TYR A 90 -5.01 -7.54 -0.40
C TYR A 90 -5.07 -6.06 -0.76
N SER A 91 -4.33 -5.25 0.00
CA SER A 91 -3.99 -3.88 -0.35
C SER A 91 -2.51 -3.65 -0.05
N SER A 92 -1.92 -2.71 -0.76
CA SER A 92 -0.57 -2.22 -0.45
C SER A 92 -0.54 -1.59 0.95
N SER A 93 0.53 -1.83 1.70
CA SER A 93 0.66 -1.39 3.10
C SER A 93 0.89 0.10 3.26
N ASP A 94 1.57 0.68 2.28
CA ASP A 94 2.03 2.05 2.31
C ASP A 94 2.11 2.60 0.88
N ILE A 95 2.46 3.88 0.80
CA ILE A 95 2.46 4.60 -0.47
C ILE A 95 3.54 4.10 -1.42
N ILE A 96 4.70 3.67 -0.91
CA ILE A 96 5.79 3.12 -1.73
C ILE A 96 5.35 1.80 -2.33
N GLN A 97 4.79 0.92 -1.51
CA GLN A 97 4.29 -0.36 -1.97
C GLN A 97 3.14 -0.17 -2.97
N ALA A 98 2.26 0.82 -2.75
CA ALA A 98 1.18 1.14 -3.68
C ALA A 98 1.72 1.58 -5.05
N PHE A 99 2.76 2.41 -5.09
CA PHE A 99 3.40 2.81 -6.35
C PHE A 99 4.03 1.64 -7.09
N ARG A 100 4.75 0.78 -6.36
CA ARG A 100 5.38 -0.41 -6.93
C ARG A 100 4.33 -1.37 -7.50
N ASP A 101 3.32 -1.69 -6.71
CA ASP A 101 2.24 -2.60 -7.11
C ASP A 101 1.47 -2.02 -8.31
N ALA A 102 1.23 -0.71 -8.33
CA ALA A 102 0.61 -0.05 -9.45
C ALA A 102 1.50 -0.14 -10.72
N ARG A 103 2.83 0.05 -10.62
CA ARG A 103 3.74 -0.07 -11.79
C ARG A 103 3.73 -1.46 -12.39
N ILE A 104 3.59 -2.50 -11.57
CA ILE A 104 3.51 -3.90 -12.02
C ILE A 104 2.22 -4.14 -12.81
N PHE A 105 1.09 -3.66 -12.30
CA PHE A 105 -0.23 -4.02 -12.85
C PHE A 105 -0.81 -2.99 -13.83
N PHE A 106 -0.37 -1.73 -13.76
CA PHE A 106 -0.87 -0.60 -14.53
C PHE A 106 0.26 0.28 -15.08
N PRO A 107 1.25 -0.29 -15.79
CA PRO A 107 2.44 0.44 -16.25
C PRO A 107 2.12 1.64 -17.16
N ASN A 108 0.98 1.61 -17.86
CA ASN A 108 0.57 2.67 -18.78
C ASN A 108 -0.31 3.76 -18.12
N ASP A 109 -0.86 3.51 -16.92
CA ASP A 109 -1.83 4.41 -16.27
C ASP A 109 -1.21 5.27 -15.16
N ILE A 110 0.10 5.13 -14.95
CA ILE A 110 0.87 5.89 -13.97
C ILE A 110 1.70 6.91 -14.72
N ASN A 111 1.30 8.17 -14.61
CA ASN A 111 2.14 9.28 -15.01
C ASN A 111 3.07 9.60 -13.84
N GLU A 112 4.36 9.28 -14.00
CA GLU A 112 5.33 9.24 -12.90
C GLU A 112 5.67 10.62 -12.30
N SER A 113 5.35 11.74 -12.96
CA SER A 113 5.90 13.03 -12.53
C SER A 113 5.14 13.70 -11.39
N GLU A 114 3.82 13.58 -11.33
CA GLU A 114 2.98 14.39 -10.41
C GLU A 114 2.68 13.65 -9.10
N LEU A 115 2.36 12.35 -9.21
CA LEU A 115 2.03 11.49 -8.07
C LEU A 115 3.25 11.15 -7.21
N LEU A 116 4.44 11.06 -7.80
CA LEU A 116 5.65 10.62 -7.10
C LEU A 116 6.22 11.72 -6.20
N LEU A 117 6.10 13.00 -6.57
CA LEU A 117 6.79 14.09 -5.87
C LEU A 117 6.17 14.41 -4.51
N GLU A 118 4.85 14.54 -4.44
CA GLU A 118 4.12 14.79 -3.19
C GLU A 118 4.16 13.57 -2.26
N SER A 119 3.98 12.39 -2.84
CA SER A 119 3.94 11.13 -2.09
C SER A 119 5.30 10.73 -1.54
N THR A 120 6.37 10.91 -2.33
CA THR A 120 7.76 10.66 -1.88
C THR A 120 8.16 11.68 -0.83
N ARG A 121 7.73 12.94 -0.95
CA ARG A 121 7.94 13.96 0.07
C ARG A 121 7.26 13.58 1.39
N ALA A 122 5.99 13.19 1.36
CA ALA A 122 5.26 12.77 2.56
C ALA A 122 5.91 11.54 3.25
N TYR A 123 6.39 10.56 2.47
CA TYR A 123 7.11 9.41 3.01
C TYR A 123 8.46 9.82 3.64
N ALA A 124 9.24 10.65 2.95
CA ALA A 124 10.52 11.13 3.47
C ALA A 124 10.32 11.94 4.76
N GLU A 125 9.29 12.77 4.82
CA GLU A 125 8.94 13.54 6.02
C GLU A 125 8.55 12.64 7.19
N THR A 126 7.81 11.56 6.95
CA THR A 126 7.32 10.70 8.04
C THR A 126 8.36 9.67 8.50
N HIS A 127 9.18 9.14 7.60
CA HIS A 127 10.01 7.97 7.93
C HIS A 127 11.51 8.22 7.85
N LEU A 128 11.97 9.16 7.03
CA LEU A 128 13.39 9.52 6.99
C LEU A 128 13.70 10.61 8.00
N ASN A 129 12.88 11.66 8.09
CA ASN A 129 13.16 12.76 9.03
C ASN A 129 13.01 12.34 10.49
N GLU A 130 11.99 11.56 10.84
CA GLU A 130 11.81 11.06 12.21
C GLU A 130 12.95 10.12 12.62
N ALA A 131 13.36 9.20 11.74
CA ALA A 131 14.47 8.28 12.00
C ALA A 131 15.80 9.02 12.12
N LEU A 132 16.07 9.96 11.21
CA LEU A 132 17.29 10.77 11.22
C LEU A 132 17.34 11.70 12.44
N ALA A 133 16.21 12.29 12.83
CA ALA A 133 16.11 13.11 14.03
C ALA A 133 16.37 12.28 15.29
N ALA A 134 15.87 11.04 15.35
CA ALA A 134 16.13 10.13 16.46
C ALA A 134 17.62 9.74 16.55
N GLU A 135 18.27 9.46 15.42
CA GLU A 135 19.72 9.16 15.41
C GLU A 135 20.57 10.38 15.80
N LEU A 136 20.27 11.57 15.26
CA LEU A 136 20.98 12.80 15.61
C LEU A 136 20.81 13.14 17.10
N ALA A 137 19.61 12.97 17.65
CA ALA A 137 19.37 13.15 19.08
C ALA A 137 20.16 12.12 19.92
N ALA A 138 20.22 10.86 19.49
CA ALA A 138 21.02 9.83 20.16
C ALA A 138 22.52 10.17 20.15
N HIS A 139 23.05 10.66 19.03
CA HIS A 139 24.44 11.12 18.91
C HIS A 139 24.74 12.29 19.84
N GLN A 140 23.88 13.32 19.88
CA GLN A 140 24.06 14.47 20.77
C GLN A 140 24.03 14.07 22.26
N ILE A 141 23.15 13.14 22.65
CA ILE A 141 23.11 12.61 24.01
C ILE A 141 24.40 11.85 24.36
N SER A 142 24.96 11.10 23.40
CA SER A 142 26.24 10.39 23.56
C SER A 142 27.40 11.36 23.77
N GLU A 143 27.49 12.42 22.97
CA GLU A 143 28.54 13.45 23.09
C GLU A 143 28.47 14.19 24.43
N LEU A 144 27.27 14.56 24.89
CA LEU A 144 27.05 15.23 26.18
C LEU A 144 27.43 14.33 27.37
N LYS A 145 27.19 13.01 27.28
CA LYS A 145 27.62 12.03 28.30
C LYS A 145 29.15 11.85 28.30
N GLY A 146 29.77 11.82 27.12
CA GLY A 146 31.23 11.79 26.98
C GLY A 146 31.91 13.00 27.63
N GLN A 147 31.39 14.21 27.40
CA GLN A 147 31.94 15.45 27.97
C GLN A 147 31.78 15.56 29.49
N LYS A 148 30.66 15.08 30.07
CA LYS A 148 30.48 15.04 31.53
C LYS A 148 31.47 14.13 32.25
N THR A 149 31.95 13.08 31.58
CA THR A 149 32.87 12.10 32.17
C THR A 149 34.30 12.64 32.24
N ILE A 150 34.65 13.59 31.36
CA ILE A 150 35.99 14.22 31.32
C ILE A 150 36.12 15.34 32.37
N ASN A 151 35.02 16.00 32.74
CA ASN A 151 35.02 17.11 33.72
C ASN A 151 34.79 16.68 35.19
N LEU A 152 34.88 15.38 35.49
CA LEU A 152 34.67 14.81 36.83
C LEU A 152 35.95 14.16 37.43
N VAL A 153 37.14 14.48 36.90
CA VAL A 153 38.44 14.04 37.42
C VAL A 153 39.22 15.23 37.98
#